data_AF-A0AAV7RDG3-F1
#
_entry.id   AF-A0AAV7RDG3-F1
#
_cell.length_a   1.000
_cell.length_b   1.000
_cell.length_c   1.000
_cell.angle_alpha   90.00
_cell.angle_beta   90.00
_cell.angle_gamma   90.00
#
_symmetry.space_group_name_H-M   'P 1'
#
loop_
_entity.id
_entity.type
_entity.pdbx_description
1 polymer ?
#
loop_
_entity_poly.entity_id
_entity_poly.type
_entity_poly.pdbx_seq_one_letter_code
_entity_poly.pdbx_strand_id
1 'polypeptide(L)'
;MPNSSHQPAEAGAGQGHEVFTVGEWSHDAVICSASLRPGVLGCGVTSVIKTPDEAALAHSRARQRRAQLPVNIPLSPAREPAAAGKPTPMSAEMWQSLAVCLLAVLTSARNVPYFAPLSHDMINYINKINTTWTARQNFPSADMSYVKKLCGTLLHGPRLPVRETFSEKLGLPDTFDSRTQWPNCPTIQEIRDQGSCGSCWAFGAVEAISDRICVHSNGKANAEISAEDLLSCCGLECGMGCNGGYPAGAWNYWTKHGLVSGGLYDSHVGCRPYTIPPCEHHVNGSRPSCSGEEGDTPKCVKQCEAGYTPSYKQDKHYGATSYSVPSSEQEIMAEIYKNGPVEAAFSVYEDFLLYKSGVYRHVTGEEVGGHAIRILGWGVEGGTKYWLIANSWNTDWGDHGYFKIVRGEDHCGIESEVVAGVPKNEMY
;
A
#
# COMPACT_ATOMS: atom_id res chain seq x y z
N MET A 1 49.03 -21.34 -44.24
CA MET A 1 48.77 -22.19 -45.42
C MET A 1 47.66 -23.16 -45.07
N PRO A 2 46.50 -23.04 -45.73
CA PRO A 2 45.33 -23.91 -45.58
C PRO A 2 45.22 -24.92 -46.74
N ASN A 3 44.44 -26.00 -46.54
CA ASN A 3 43.75 -26.81 -47.55
C ASN A 3 42.98 -27.89 -46.76
N SER A 4 41.75 -28.29 -47.04
CA SER A 4 40.92 -28.24 -48.25
C SER A 4 39.49 -28.69 -47.81
N SER A 5 38.41 -27.94 -48.10
CA SER A 5 37.39 -28.18 -49.15
C SER A 5 36.54 -29.47 -48.93
N HIS A 6 35.23 -29.62 -49.18
CA HIS A 6 34.18 -28.93 -49.95
C HIS A 6 32.78 -29.33 -49.38
N GLN A 7 31.91 -28.35 -49.08
CA GLN A 7 30.62 -27.98 -49.73
C GLN A 7 29.54 -29.04 -50.20
N PRO A 8 28.30 -28.65 -50.60
CA PRO A 8 27.03 -28.91 -49.88
C PRO A 8 25.91 -29.60 -50.72
N ALA A 9 24.71 -29.84 -50.15
CA ALA A 9 23.45 -30.12 -50.88
C ALA A 9 22.22 -29.84 -49.96
N GLU A 10 21.38 -28.84 -50.26
CA GLU A 10 20.10 -28.89 -51.02
C GLU A 10 18.94 -29.57 -50.24
N ALA A 11 17.94 -28.80 -49.79
CA ALA A 11 16.75 -28.32 -50.51
C ALA A 11 15.65 -29.39 -50.65
N GLY A 12 14.59 -29.24 -49.86
CA GLY A 12 13.34 -29.98 -49.99
C GLY A 12 12.16 -29.02 -49.82
N ALA A 13 11.64 -28.53 -50.94
CA ALA A 13 10.38 -27.81 -51.03
C ALA A 13 9.22 -28.81 -51.00
N GLY A 14 8.16 -28.47 -50.25
CA GLY A 14 6.88 -29.17 -50.26
C GLY A 14 5.76 -28.18 -50.00
N GLN A 15 5.13 -27.72 -51.08
CA GLN A 15 3.94 -26.86 -51.11
C GLN A 15 2.69 -27.66 -50.69
N GLY A 16 1.76 -27.00 -50.01
CA GLY A 16 0.41 -27.48 -49.74
C GLY A 16 -0.48 -26.37 -49.17
N HIS A 17 -1.30 -25.79 -50.05
CA HIS A 17 -2.26 -24.69 -49.89
C HIS A 17 -3.22 -24.82 -48.68
N GLU A 18 -3.34 -23.75 -47.88
CA GLU A 18 -4.43 -22.74 -47.81
C GLU A 18 -5.80 -23.23 -47.30
N VAL A 19 -6.21 -22.72 -46.14
CA VAL A 19 -7.40 -21.85 -45.99
C VAL A 19 -7.11 -20.82 -44.89
N PHE A 20 -6.93 -19.56 -45.28
CA PHE A 20 -7.02 -18.40 -44.40
C PHE A 20 -8.45 -17.86 -44.47
N THR A 21 -9.11 -17.74 -43.32
CA THR A 21 -10.29 -16.86 -43.19
C THR A 21 -9.86 -15.53 -42.62
N VAL A 22 -10.02 -14.52 -43.48
CA VAL A 22 -9.87 -13.09 -43.22
C VAL A 22 -10.99 -12.65 -42.27
N GLY A 23 -10.61 -12.11 -41.11
CA GLY A 23 -11.52 -11.36 -40.24
C GLY A 23 -11.13 -9.89 -40.29
N GLU A 24 -11.92 -9.10 -41.02
CA GLU A 24 -11.84 -7.64 -41.08
C GLU A 24 -11.98 -7.06 -39.67
N TRP A 25 -11.03 -6.22 -39.26
CA TRP A 25 -11.27 -5.19 -38.25
C TRP A 25 -10.90 -3.85 -38.87
N SER A 26 -11.95 -3.12 -39.25
CA SER A 26 -11.89 -1.75 -39.74
C SER A 26 -11.27 -0.85 -38.67
N HIS A 27 -10.31 -0.05 -39.12
CA HIS A 27 -9.89 1.15 -38.42
C HIS A 27 -11.06 2.12 -38.40
N ASP A 28 -11.45 2.60 -37.23
CA ASP A 28 -12.07 3.92 -37.12
C ASP A 28 -11.22 4.79 -36.19
N ALA A 29 -10.36 5.57 -36.86
CA ALA A 29 -9.72 6.74 -36.30
C ALA A 29 -10.79 7.80 -36.06
N VAL A 30 -11.03 8.18 -34.81
CA VAL A 30 -11.79 9.41 -34.52
C VAL A 30 -10.85 10.59 -34.66
N ILE A 31 -10.88 11.19 -35.85
CA ILE A 31 -10.41 12.56 -36.10
C ILE A 31 -11.45 13.51 -35.52
N CYS A 32 -11.11 14.23 -34.45
CA CYS A 32 -11.87 15.42 -34.06
C CYS A 32 -11.08 16.67 -34.48
N SER A 33 -11.53 17.27 -35.58
CA SER A 33 -11.11 18.60 -36.02
C SER A 33 -11.62 19.67 -35.05
N ALA A 34 -10.72 20.52 -34.58
CA ALA A 34 -11.04 21.74 -33.85
C ALA A 34 -11.45 22.87 -34.82
N SER A 35 -12.55 23.56 -34.53
CA SER A 35 -12.81 24.90 -35.09
C SER A 35 -13.59 25.79 -34.10
N LEU A 36 -12.84 26.72 -33.50
CA LEU A 36 -13.13 28.12 -33.11
C LEU A 36 -14.59 28.59 -32.85
N ARG A 37 -14.90 28.81 -31.55
CA ARG A 37 -15.51 29.98 -30.81
C ARG A 37 -16.61 30.88 -31.45
N PRO A 38 -17.37 31.71 -30.68
CA PRO A 38 -17.73 31.71 -29.23
C PRO A 38 -19.24 31.98 -28.94
N GLY A 39 -19.72 31.68 -27.72
CA GLY A 39 -21.01 32.20 -27.23
C GLY A 39 -21.63 31.52 -26.00
N VAL A 40 -21.27 32.01 -24.81
CA VAL A 40 -22.04 32.11 -23.54
C VAL A 40 -23.26 31.19 -23.32
N LEU A 41 -23.19 30.28 -22.35
CA LEU A 41 -24.03 30.21 -21.12
C LEU A 41 -23.71 28.92 -20.32
N GLY A 42 -23.79 29.02 -19.00
CA GLY A 42 -23.21 28.07 -18.04
C GLY A 42 -23.86 26.68 -18.01
N CYS A 43 -23.15 25.74 -17.39
CA CYS A 43 -23.63 24.39 -17.13
C CYS A 43 -23.21 23.96 -15.71
N GLY A 44 -24.20 23.72 -14.85
CA GLY A 44 -24.15 22.66 -13.87
C GLY A 44 -25.07 21.55 -14.38
N VAL A 45 -24.57 20.31 -14.49
CA VAL A 45 -25.40 19.13 -14.73
C VAL A 45 -24.82 17.96 -13.96
N THR A 46 -25.68 17.38 -13.13
CA THR A 46 -25.58 16.10 -12.44
C THR A 46 -25.68 14.93 -13.43
N SER A 47 -24.82 13.93 -13.25
CA SER A 47 -24.81 12.70 -14.02
C SER A 47 -25.84 11.68 -13.51
N VAL A 48 -26.62 11.12 -14.44
CA VAL A 48 -27.32 9.84 -14.29
C VAL A 48 -27.04 9.05 -15.56
N ILE A 49 -26.33 7.92 -15.45
CA ILE A 49 -26.27 6.89 -16.49
C ILE A 49 -26.45 5.51 -15.82
N LYS A 50 -27.43 4.77 -16.33
CA LYS A 50 -27.73 3.36 -16.05
C LYS A 50 -26.81 2.44 -16.85
N THR A 51 -26.47 1.27 -16.30
CA THR A 51 -25.95 0.13 -17.06
C THR A 51 -27.05 -0.92 -17.33
N PRO A 52 -26.91 -1.75 -18.38
CA PRO A 52 -27.84 -2.83 -18.75
C PRO A 52 -27.33 -4.21 -18.28
N ASP A 53 -28.24 -5.19 -18.16
CA ASP A 53 -27.89 -6.62 -18.07
C ASP A 53 -28.97 -7.48 -18.75
N GLU A 54 -28.55 -8.28 -19.73
CA GLU A 54 -29.23 -9.50 -20.19
C GLU A 54 -28.16 -10.58 -20.38
N ALA A 55 -28.30 -11.70 -19.68
CA ALA A 55 -27.93 -13.02 -20.17
C ALA A 55 -28.60 -14.12 -19.32
N ALA A 56 -29.49 -14.87 -19.96
CA ALA A 56 -30.06 -16.12 -19.46
C ALA A 56 -29.11 -17.31 -19.71
N LEU A 57 -29.24 -18.39 -18.92
CA LEU A 57 -29.49 -19.76 -19.37
C LEU A 57 -29.36 -20.77 -18.21
N ALA A 58 -30.40 -21.61 -17.98
CA ALA A 58 -30.29 -23.05 -17.70
C ALA A 58 -31.66 -23.73 -17.42
N HIS A 59 -32.25 -24.26 -18.50
CA HIS A 59 -32.89 -25.59 -18.63
C HIS A 59 -33.52 -26.38 -17.44
N SER A 60 -34.84 -26.57 -17.58
CA SER A 60 -35.52 -27.86 -17.86
C SER A 60 -36.31 -28.62 -16.77
N ARG A 61 -37.44 -29.18 -17.26
CA ARG A 61 -38.23 -30.35 -16.80
C ARG A 61 -39.05 -30.15 -15.50
N ALA A 62 -40.21 -30.76 -15.29
CA ALA A 62 -41.25 -31.40 -16.08
C ALA A 62 -42.35 -31.79 -15.09
N ARG A 63 -43.61 -31.80 -15.56
CA ARG A 63 -44.73 -32.68 -15.14
C ARG A 63 -45.32 -32.59 -13.72
N GLN A 64 -46.55 -32.08 -13.70
CA GLN A 64 -47.80 -32.72 -13.23
C GLN A 64 -47.76 -33.56 -11.94
N ARG A 65 -48.60 -33.18 -10.96
CA ARG A 65 -49.74 -33.99 -10.49
C ARG A 65 -50.74 -33.14 -9.68
N ARG A 66 -51.99 -33.60 -9.75
CA ARG A 66 -53.26 -32.94 -9.45
C ARG A 66 -53.91 -33.68 -8.27
N ALA A 67 -54.49 -32.96 -7.30
CA ALA A 67 -55.60 -33.39 -6.41
C ALA A 67 -55.97 -32.15 -5.56
N GLN A 68 -57.07 -31.41 -5.79
CA GLN A 68 -58.49 -31.68 -5.43
C GLN A 68 -58.66 -32.19 -4.00
N LEU A 69 -59.45 -31.65 -3.06
CA LEU A 69 -60.53 -30.63 -2.89
C LEU A 69 -60.87 -30.71 -1.35
N PRO A 70 -61.97 -30.16 -0.76
CA PRO A 70 -62.59 -28.82 -0.78
C PRO A 70 -62.95 -28.27 0.64
N VAL A 71 -63.64 -27.11 0.65
CA VAL A 71 -64.75 -26.67 1.55
C VAL A 71 -64.48 -25.49 2.52
N ASN A 72 -65.08 -24.36 2.13
CA ASN A 72 -65.89 -23.32 2.83
C ASN A 72 -65.59 -22.92 4.28
N ILE A 73 -65.79 -21.60 4.55
CA ILE A 73 -66.53 -20.91 5.65
C ILE A 73 -66.04 -19.42 5.73
N PRO A 74 -66.84 -18.41 6.14
CA PRO A 74 -67.29 -17.31 5.27
C PRO A 74 -66.68 -15.93 5.62
N LEU A 75 -67.00 -14.93 4.79
CA LEU A 75 -66.66 -13.51 4.97
C LEU A 75 -67.16 -12.94 6.32
N SER A 76 -66.26 -12.27 7.05
CA SER A 76 -66.56 -11.35 8.15
C SER A 76 -65.96 -9.96 7.83
N PRO A 77 -66.59 -8.87 8.31
CA PRO A 77 -66.37 -7.53 7.77
C PRO A 77 -65.07 -6.87 8.25
N ALA A 78 -64.62 -5.89 7.48
CA ALA A 78 -63.40 -5.12 7.66
C ALA A 78 -63.24 -4.52 9.07
N ARG A 79 -62.05 -4.70 9.67
CA ARG A 79 -61.58 -3.94 10.83
C ARG A 79 -60.93 -2.64 10.36
N GLU A 80 -61.38 -1.53 10.91
CA GLU A 80 -60.74 -0.21 10.80
C GLU A 80 -59.31 -0.23 11.39
N PRO A 81 -58.39 0.63 10.89
CA PRO A 81 -57.05 0.75 11.44
C PRO A 81 -57.07 1.44 12.81
N ALA A 82 -56.41 0.83 13.79
CA ALA A 82 -56.21 1.39 15.12
C ALA A 82 -55.42 2.71 15.04
N ALA A 83 -55.91 3.74 15.72
CA ALA A 83 -55.24 5.03 15.86
C ALA A 83 -53.88 4.85 16.57
N ALA A 84 -52.81 5.32 15.92
CA ALA A 84 -51.50 5.45 16.55
C ALA A 84 -51.60 6.43 17.73
N GLY A 85 -51.31 5.96 18.94
CA GLY A 85 -51.22 6.80 20.12
C GLY A 85 -50.13 7.87 19.96
N LYS A 86 -50.45 9.12 20.31
CA LYS A 86 -49.47 10.21 20.35
C LYS A 86 -48.34 9.83 21.33
N PRO A 87 -47.06 10.11 21.00
CA PRO A 87 -45.97 9.91 21.95
C PRO A 87 -46.22 10.75 23.20
N THR A 88 -46.14 10.12 24.37
CA THR A 88 -46.23 10.79 25.67
C THR A 88 -45.09 11.81 25.80
N PRO A 89 -45.36 13.04 26.27
CA PRO A 89 -44.32 14.03 26.47
C PRO A 89 -43.28 13.51 27.47
N MET A 90 -42.01 13.62 27.14
CA MET A 90 -40.91 13.30 28.05
C MET A 90 -41.06 14.10 29.35
N SER A 91 -40.85 13.46 30.51
CA SER A 91 -40.88 14.15 31.80
C SER A 91 -39.76 15.19 31.91
N ALA A 92 -39.97 16.23 32.71
CA ALA A 92 -38.97 17.28 32.96
C ALA A 92 -37.65 16.71 33.51
N GLU A 93 -37.72 15.63 34.29
CA GLU A 93 -36.56 14.91 34.82
C GLU A 93 -35.74 14.21 33.72
N MET A 94 -36.41 13.72 32.68
CA MET A 94 -35.76 13.08 31.53
C MET A 94 -35.09 14.12 30.62
N TRP A 95 -35.68 15.32 30.50
CA TRP A 95 -35.03 16.47 29.86
C TRP A 95 -33.81 16.97 30.63
N GLN A 96 -33.88 17.02 31.96
CA GLN A 96 -32.72 17.36 32.80
C GLN A 96 -31.60 16.33 32.66
N SER A 97 -31.93 15.04 32.66
CA SER A 97 -30.94 13.96 32.51
C SER A 97 -30.29 13.99 31.12
N LEU A 98 -31.06 14.22 30.05
CA LEU A 98 -30.53 14.40 28.70
C LEU A 98 -29.69 15.66 28.57
N ALA A 99 -30.10 16.78 29.18
CA ALA A 99 -29.34 18.02 29.16
C ALA A 99 -28.01 17.90 29.95
N VAL A 100 -28.01 17.21 31.09
CA VAL A 100 -26.80 16.93 31.87
C VAL A 100 -25.87 15.98 31.11
N CYS A 101 -26.40 14.95 30.44
CA CYS A 101 -25.61 14.09 29.55
C CYS A 101 -25.06 14.86 28.35
N LEU A 102 -25.83 15.74 27.71
CA LEU A 102 -25.35 16.61 26.62
C LEU A 102 -24.29 17.61 27.11
N LEU A 103 -24.45 18.19 28.29
CA LEU A 103 -23.45 19.07 28.91
C LEU A 103 -22.18 18.30 29.30
N ALA A 104 -22.30 17.06 29.78
CA ALA A 104 -21.16 16.18 30.06
C ALA A 104 -20.43 15.76 28.77
N VAL A 105 -21.17 15.48 27.69
CA VAL A 105 -20.61 15.18 26.37
C VAL A 105 -19.90 16.42 25.79
N LEU A 106 -20.51 17.61 25.89
CA LEU A 106 -19.91 18.88 25.45
C LEU A 106 -18.70 19.32 26.28
N THR A 107 -18.60 18.91 27.55
CA THR A 107 -17.43 19.21 28.40
C THR A 107 -16.32 18.16 28.32
N SER A 108 -16.57 17.04 27.64
CA SER A 108 -15.58 15.97 27.41
C SER A 108 -14.90 16.03 26.04
N ALA A 109 -15.32 16.92 25.14
CA ALA A 109 -14.52 17.30 24.00
C ALA A 109 -13.30 18.06 24.52
N ARG A 110 -12.20 17.34 24.76
CA ARG A 110 -10.90 17.97 24.98
C ARG A 110 -10.70 18.93 23.81
N ASN A 111 -10.67 20.24 24.08
CA ASN A 111 -10.24 21.24 23.10
C ASN A 111 -8.77 20.94 22.77
N VAL A 112 -8.52 20.04 21.83
CA VAL A 112 -7.20 19.86 21.24
C VAL A 112 -6.90 21.18 20.54
N PRO A 113 -5.86 21.92 20.94
CA PRO A 113 -5.56 23.19 20.30
C PRO A 113 -5.23 22.95 18.83
N TYR A 114 -5.74 23.80 17.95
CA TYR A 114 -5.31 23.81 16.56
C TYR A 114 -3.92 24.42 16.47
N PHE A 115 -3.00 23.72 15.79
CA PHE A 115 -1.67 24.21 15.47
C PHE A 115 -1.51 24.27 13.96
N ALA A 116 -0.78 25.26 13.46
CA ALA A 116 -0.34 25.21 12.07
C ALA A 116 0.54 23.95 11.87
N PRO A 117 0.37 23.21 10.77
CA PRO A 117 1.13 21.98 10.54
C PRO A 117 2.63 22.27 10.58
N LEU A 118 3.40 21.35 11.18
CA LEU A 118 4.86 21.45 11.29
C LEU A 118 5.39 22.69 12.05
N SER A 119 4.52 23.41 12.78
CA SER A 119 4.91 24.63 13.49
C SER A 119 5.70 24.35 14.78
N HIS A 120 6.50 25.33 15.19
CA HIS A 120 7.19 25.31 16.48
C HIS A 120 6.20 25.17 17.65
N ASP A 121 5.00 25.72 17.54
CA ASP A 121 3.97 25.61 18.57
C ASP A 121 3.46 24.17 18.73
N MET A 122 3.28 23.45 17.62
CA MET A 122 2.95 22.03 17.61
C MET A 122 4.04 21.19 18.28
N ILE A 123 5.31 21.43 17.91
CA ILE A 123 6.48 20.76 18.51
C ILE A 123 6.53 21.01 20.02
N ASN A 124 6.36 22.26 20.44
CA ASN A 124 6.38 22.66 21.85
C ASN A 124 5.24 22.02 22.63
N TYR A 125 4.05 21.94 22.03
CA TYR A 125 2.91 21.27 22.63
C TYR A 125 3.19 19.78 22.86
N ILE A 126 3.62 19.05 21.83
CA ILE A 126 3.92 17.60 21.90
C ILE A 126 4.95 17.33 22.99
N ASN A 127 6.05 18.07 23.00
CA ASN A 127 7.12 17.90 23.98
C ASN A 127 6.71 18.29 25.42
N LYS A 128 5.64 19.08 25.59
CA LYS A 128 5.14 19.52 26.90
C LYS A 128 4.12 18.55 27.51
N ILE A 129 3.35 17.83 26.69
CA ILE A 129 2.28 16.93 27.17
C ILE A 129 2.78 15.55 27.65
N ASN A 130 4.10 15.36 27.74
CA ASN A 130 4.76 14.17 28.30
C ASN A 130 4.26 12.86 27.67
N THR A 131 4.27 12.80 26.33
CA THR A 131 4.00 11.60 25.56
C THR A 131 5.19 10.63 25.62
N THR A 132 5.03 9.46 25.01
CA THR A 132 6.06 8.44 24.87
C THR A 132 7.09 8.75 23.77
N TRP A 133 7.01 9.92 23.13
CA TRP A 133 7.89 10.31 22.02
C TRP A 133 8.20 11.81 22.05
N THR A 134 9.24 12.20 21.33
CA THR A 134 9.65 13.61 21.22
C THR A 134 9.55 14.12 19.79
N ALA A 135 9.11 15.36 19.65
CA ALA A 135 8.99 16.05 18.37
C ALA A 135 10.21 16.95 18.10
N ARG A 136 10.59 17.06 16.83
CA ARG A 136 11.55 18.05 16.30
C ARG A 136 11.10 18.55 14.94
N GLN A 137 11.71 19.63 14.48
CA GLN A 137 11.59 20.02 13.08
C GLN A 137 12.31 18.97 12.22
N ASN A 138 11.52 18.22 11.45
CA ASN A 138 12.02 17.38 10.35
C ASN A 138 11.65 17.96 8.99
N PHE A 139 10.98 19.10 8.88
CA PHE A 139 10.60 19.65 7.57
C PHE A 139 10.61 21.18 7.67
N PRO A 140 11.79 21.83 7.77
CA PRO A 140 11.90 23.24 8.15
C PRO A 140 11.38 24.23 7.10
N SER A 141 11.05 23.79 5.88
CA SER A 141 10.50 24.64 4.81
C SER A 141 9.68 23.85 3.77
N ALA A 142 9.18 22.67 4.14
CA ALA A 142 8.45 21.81 3.21
C ALA A 142 7.03 22.35 2.98
N ASP A 143 6.59 22.36 1.71
CA ASP A 143 5.19 22.56 1.38
C ASP A 143 4.39 21.31 1.80
N MET A 144 3.25 21.51 2.45
CA MET A 144 2.34 20.41 2.79
C MET A 144 1.86 19.65 1.55
N SER A 145 1.84 20.26 0.36
CA SER A 145 1.57 19.56 -0.90
C SER A 145 2.60 18.45 -1.17
N TYR A 146 3.88 18.76 -0.94
CA TYR A 146 4.99 17.80 -1.06
C TYR A 146 4.91 16.74 0.03
N VAL A 147 4.62 17.12 1.28
CA VAL A 147 4.53 16.15 2.39
C VAL A 147 3.36 15.16 2.19
N LYS A 148 2.24 15.64 1.64
CA LYS A 148 1.13 14.76 1.23
C LYS A 148 1.56 13.77 0.14
N LYS A 149 2.44 14.19 -0.79
CA LYS A 149 2.98 13.30 -1.83
C LYS A 149 3.86 12.19 -1.25
N LEU A 150 4.50 12.40 -0.09
CA LEU A 150 5.23 11.32 0.60
C LEU A 150 4.28 10.20 1.07
N CYS A 151 3.04 10.54 1.41
CA CYS A 151 1.98 9.61 1.83
C CYS A 151 1.29 8.99 0.60
N GLY A 152 2.05 8.18 -0.13
CA GLY A 152 1.64 7.57 -1.41
C GLY A 152 0.88 6.25 -1.31
N THR A 153 0.26 5.90 -0.19
CA THR A 153 -0.48 4.63 -0.09
C THR A 153 -1.97 4.86 -0.05
N LEU A 154 -2.68 4.15 -0.93
CA LEU A 154 -4.13 4.11 -0.95
C LEU A 154 -4.59 3.01 0.01
N LEU A 155 -4.98 3.40 1.22
CA LEU A 155 -5.51 2.49 2.24
C LEU A 155 -6.83 1.87 1.79
N HIS A 156 -7.16 0.72 2.38
CA HIS A 156 -8.38 -0.05 2.14
C HIS A 156 -8.53 -0.52 0.69
N GLY A 157 -7.39 -0.77 0.05
CA GLY A 157 -7.30 -1.31 -1.30
C GLY A 157 -7.65 -2.80 -1.40
N PRO A 158 -7.29 -3.45 -2.53
CA PRO A 158 -7.48 -4.88 -2.68
C PRO A 158 -6.75 -5.65 -1.58
N ARG A 159 -7.35 -6.75 -1.11
CA ARG A 159 -6.75 -7.63 -0.12
C ARG A 159 -6.26 -8.92 -0.75
N LEU A 160 -5.11 -9.40 -0.29
CA LEU A 160 -4.60 -10.73 -0.65
C LEU A 160 -5.30 -11.81 0.20
N PRO A 161 -5.20 -13.09 -0.21
CA PRO A 161 -5.62 -14.19 0.66
C PRO A 161 -4.92 -14.10 2.02
N VAL A 162 -5.66 -14.33 3.11
CA VAL A 162 -5.12 -14.28 4.46
C VAL A 162 -4.36 -15.57 4.78
N ARG A 163 -3.15 -15.45 5.33
CA ARG A 163 -2.34 -16.58 5.81
C ARG A 163 -3.06 -17.31 6.97
N GLU A 164 -2.97 -18.64 7.01
CA GLU A 164 -3.41 -19.44 8.18
C GLU A 164 -2.60 -19.10 9.45
N THR A 165 -3.27 -18.96 10.59
CA THR A 165 -2.63 -18.58 11.87
C THR A 165 -1.64 -19.64 12.37
N PHE A 166 -0.52 -19.21 12.97
CA PHE A 166 0.46 -20.15 13.57
C PHE A 166 1.14 -19.66 14.86
N SER A 167 0.78 -18.49 15.38
CA SER A 167 1.44 -17.87 16.54
C SER A 167 1.41 -18.72 17.80
N GLU A 168 0.32 -19.46 18.07
CA GLU A 168 0.17 -20.32 19.26
C GLU A 168 1.26 -21.39 19.41
N LYS A 169 1.97 -21.71 18.31
CA LYS A 169 3.03 -22.72 18.28
C LYS A 169 4.41 -22.14 18.60
N LEU A 170 4.52 -20.84 18.84
CA LEU A 170 5.79 -20.13 19.00
C LEU A 170 5.91 -19.50 20.39
N GLY A 171 7.04 -19.72 21.04
CA GLY A 171 7.47 -18.92 22.20
C GLY A 171 8.14 -17.64 21.73
N LEU A 172 7.35 -16.62 21.40
CA LEU A 172 7.85 -15.35 20.86
C LEU A 172 8.54 -14.52 21.96
N PRO A 173 9.68 -13.88 21.68
CA PRO A 173 10.39 -13.04 22.66
C PRO A 173 9.67 -11.70 22.89
N ASP A 174 9.92 -11.07 24.04
CA ASP A 174 9.38 -9.75 24.37
C ASP A 174 9.92 -8.64 23.46
N THR A 175 11.15 -8.82 22.96
CA THR A 175 11.83 -7.93 22.01
C THR A 175 12.40 -8.74 20.86
N PHE A 176 12.33 -8.18 19.66
CA PHE A 176 12.89 -8.80 18.47
C PHE A 176 13.34 -7.73 17.48
N ASP A 177 14.48 -7.95 16.85
CA ASP A 177 15.03 -7.08 15.83
C ASP A 177 15.63 -7.95 14.72
N SER A 178 15.02 -7.90 13.53
CA SER A 178 15.45 -8.69 12.38
C SER A 178 16.92 -8.47 12.01
N ARG A 179 17.48 -7.28 12.30
CA ARG A 179 18.89 -6.96 12.04
C ARG A 179 19.84 -7.77 12.91
N THR A 180 19.41 -8.10 14.13
CA THR A 180 20.19 -8.93 15.06
C THR A 180 19.98 -10.41 14.82
N GLN A 181 18.76 -10.81 14.40
CA GLN A 181 18.43 -12.18 14.06
C GLN A 181 19.12 -12.66 12.78
N TRP A 182 19.20 -11.81 11.76
CA TRP A 182 19.81 -12.14 10.46
C TRP A 182 20.92 -11.13 10.10
N PRO A 183 22.06 -11.16 10.82
CA PRO A 183 23.14 -10.18 10.63
C PRO A 183 23.82 -10.31 9.25
N ASN A 184 23.68 -11.46 8.59
CA ASN A 184 24.23 -11.70 7.25
C ASN A 184 23.33 -11.18 6.12
N CYS A 185 22.20 -10.54 6.45
CA CYS A 185 21.28 -9.93 5.50
C CYS A 185 21.37 -8.39 5.58
N PRO A 186 22.28 -7.76 4.81
CA PRO A 186 22.56 -6.32 4.92
C PRO A 186 21.36 -5.44 4.56
N THR A 187 20.47 -5.91 3.68
CA THR A 187 19.27 -5.16 3.24
C THR A 187 18.34 -4.81 4.40
N ILE A 188 18.35 -5.61 5.48
CA ILE A 188 17.47 -5.36 6.64
C ILE A 188 17.85 -4.03 7.33
N GLN A 189 19.14 -3.67 7.29
CA GLN A 189 19.69 -2.43 7.85
C GLN A 189 19.58 -1.24 6.89
N GLU A 190 19.27 -1.47 5.62
CA GLU A 190 19.19 -0.40 4.63
C GLU A 190 17.95 0.47 4.90
N ILE A 191 18.15 1.79 4.85
CA ILE A 191 17.09 2.80 4.78
C ILE A 191 17.18 3.43 3.39
N ARG A 192 16.04 3.48 2.69
CA ARG A 192 15.95 4.05 1.36
C ARG A 192 15.28 5.43 1.37
N ASP A 193 15.28 6.08 0.21
CA ASP A 193 14.64 7.37 0.01
C ASP A 193 13.75 7.32 -1.23
N GLN A 194 12.45 7.58 -1.05
CA GLN A 194 11.48 7.61 -2.14
C GLN A 194 11.53 8.89 -2.99
N GLY A 195 12.26 9.91 -2.56
CA GLY A 195 12.32 11.22 -3.19
C GLY A 195 10.96 11.96 -3.15
N SER A 196 10.73 12.88 -4.09
CA SER A 196 9.44 13.59 -4.24
C SER A 196 8.37 12.76 -4.97
N CYS A 197 8.27 11.47 -4.67
CA CYS A 197 7.36 10.54 -5.32
C CYS A 197 6.59 9.73 -4.26
N GLY A 198 5.27 9.60 -4.43
CA GLY A 198 4.42 8.78 -3.56
C GLY A 198 4.54 7.30 -3.86
N SER A 199 5.76 6.78 -3.82
CA SER A 199 6.11 5.39 -4.13
C SER A 199 6.31 4.53 -2.88
N CYS A 200 5.96 4.99 -1.68
CA CYS A 200 6.11 4.23 -0.43
C CYS A 200 5.53 2.80 -0.49
N TRP A 201 4.39 2.60 -1.18
CA TRP A 201 3.76 1.30 -1.44
C TRP A 201 4.64 0.33 -2.25
N ALA A 202 5.58 0.85 -3.02
CA ALA A 202 6.58 0.07 -3.73
C ALA A 202 7.83 -0.14 -2.87
N PHE A 203 8.22 0.86 -2.08
CA PHE A 203 9.39 0.80 -1.19
C PHE A 203 9.20 -0.22 -0.07
N GLY A 204 8.10 -0.16 0.68
CA GLY A 204 7.81 -1.14 1.74
C GLY A 204 7.84 -2.57 1.20
N ALA A 205 7.25 -2.79 0.01
CA ALA A 205 7.28 -4.06 -0.69
C ALA A 205 8.70 -4.50 -1.04
N VAL A 206 9.46 -3.72 -1.82
CA VAL A 206 10.77 -4.19 -2.32
C VAL A 206 11.82 -4.30 -1.22
N GLU A 207 11.74 -3.47 -0.17
CA GLU A 207 12.63 -3.60 1.00
C GLU A 207 12.37 -4.93 1.71
N ALA A 208 11.10 -5.24 2.03
CA ALA A 208 10.74 -6.49 2.68
C ALA A 208 11.00 -7.72 1.79
N ILE A 209 10.81 -7.61 0.47
CA ILE A 209 11.15 -8.68 -0.49
C ILE A 209 12.67 -8.92 -0.49
N SER A 210 13.48 -7.86 -0.54
CA SER A 210 14.95 -7.96 -0.51
C SER A 210 15.43 -8.69 0.74
N ASP A 211 14.87 -8.33 1.90
CA ASP A 211 15.15 -8.98 3.17
C ASP A 211 14.78 -10.45 3.14
N ARG A 212 13.58 -10.77 2.66
CA ARG A 212 13.07 -12.14 2.61
C ARG A 212 13.86 -13.02 1.66
N ILE A 213 14.38 -12.50 0.55
CA ILE A 213 15.29 -13.24 -0.33
C ILE A 213 16.52 -13.71 0.47
N CYS A 214 17.11 -12.83 1.27
CA CYS A 214 18.24 -13.22 2.10
C CYS A 214 17.87 -14.17 3.24
N VAL A 215 16.79 -13.87 3.97
CA VAL A 215 16.32 -14.69 5.10
C VAL A 215 16.00 -16.12 4.65
N HIS A 216 15.24 -16.27 3.56
CA HIS A 216 14.81 -17.59 3.08
C HIS A 216 15.91 -18.36 2.33
N SER A 217 16.92 -17.68 1.80
CA SER A 217 18.12 -18.32 1.26
C SER A 217 19.17 -18.63 2.36
N ASN A 218 18.87 -18.32 3.63
CA ASN A 218 19.79 -18.44 4.75
C ASN A 218 21.13 -17.71 4.51
N GLY A 219 21.04 -16.48 3.99
CA GLY A 219 22.18 -15.62 3.70
C GLY A 219 22.95 -15.95 2.42
N LYS A 220 22.50 -16.91 1.61
CA LYS A 220 23.19 -17.32 0.37
C LYS A 220 22.97 -16.35 -0.79
N ALA A 221 21.82 -15.67 -0.82
CA ALA A 221 21.50 -14.68 -1.83
C ALA A 221 21.18 -13.34 -1.17
N ASN A 222 21.72 -12.27 -1.74
CA ASN A 222 21.43 -10.90 -1.35
C ASN A 222 21.13 -10.13 -2.63
N ALA A 223 19.93 -9.55 -2.71
CA ALA A 223 19.50 -8.78 -3.85
C ALA A 223 18.69 -7.58 -3.35
N GLU A 224 19.15 -6.38 -3.69
CA GLU A 224 18.36 -5.17 -3.56
C GLU A 224 17.34 -5.19 -4.70
N ILE A 225 16.05 -5.33 -4.38
CA ILE A 225 14.99 -5.36 -5.38
C ILE A 225 14.64 -3.93 -5.81
N SER A 226 14.48 -3.76 -7.12
CA SER A 226 14.27 -2.47 -7.77
C SER A 226 12.89 -1.90 -7.45
N ALA A 227 12.87 -0.84 -6.62
CA ALA A 227 11.68 0.00 -6.45
C ALA A 227 11.27 0.63 -7.79
N GLU A 228 12.25 0.98 -8.64
CA GLU A 228 12.05 1.56 -9.97
C GLU A 228 11.27 0.63 -10.91
N ASP A 229 11.61 -0.66 -10.95
CA ASP A 229 10.94 -1.64 -11.78
C ASP A 229 9.49 -1.85 -11.34
N LEU A 230 9.26 -1.98 -10.02
CA LEU A 230 7.91 -2.11 -9.48
C LEU A 230 7.06 -0.86 -9.74
N LEU A 231 7.60 0.31 -9.40
CA LEU A 231 6.96 1.62 -9.54
C LEU A 231 6.52 1.89 -10.98
N SER A 232 7.43 1.65 -11.93
CA SER A 232 7.22 2.03 -13.34
C SER A 232 6.48 0.97 -14.16
N CYS A 233 6.63 -0.32 -13.83
CA CYS A 233 6.15 -1.42 -14.69
C CYS A 233 4.92 -2.19 -14.18
N CYS A 234 4.47 -1.97 -12.93
CA CYS A 234 3.26 -2.64 -12.45
C CYS A 234 1.97 -2.10 -13.10
N GLY A 235 1.92 -0.78 -13.34
CA GLY A 235 0.73 -0.14 -13.89
C GLY A 235 -0.48 -0.22 -12.95
N LEU A 236 -1.68 -0.30 -13.53
CA LEU A 236 -2.95 -0.16 -12.80
C LEU A 236 -3.22 -1.25 -11.75
N GLU A 237 -2.55 -2.40 -11.82
CA GLU A 237 -2.65 -3.44 -10.76
C GLU A 237 -2.13 -2.94 -9.42
N CYS A 238 -1.10 -2.07 -9.43
CA CYS A 238 -0.54 -1.47 -8.22
C CYS A 238 -1.01 -0.05 -7.97
N GLY A 239 -1.65 0.62 -8.94
CA GLY A 239 -2.19 1.98 -8.77
C GLY A 239 -1.60 2.97 -9.78
N MET A 240 -1.24 4.17 -9.30
CA MET A 240 -0.93 5.35 -10.10
C MET A 240 0.53 5.82 -9.94
N GLY A 241 1.45 4.89 -9.67
CA GLY A 241 2.89 5.17 -9.60
C GLY A 241 3.24 6.15 -8.48
N CYS A 242 3.81 7.29 -8.83
CA CYS A 242 4.15 8.37 -7.88
C CYS A 242 2.94 9.09 -7.28
N ASN A 243 1.73 8.83 -7.77
CA ASN A 243 0.47 9.36 -7.22
C ASN A 243 -0.23 8.36 -6.30
N GLY A 244 0.52 7.33 -5.91
CA GLY A 244 0.15 6.36 -4.91
C GLY A 244 -0.34 5.03 -5.46
N GLY A 245 -0.36 4.05 -4.57
CA GLY A 245 -0.61 2.66 -4.94
C GLY A 245 -1.01 1.77 -3.78
N TYR A 246 -1.16 0.49 -4.10
CA TYR A 246 -1.67 -0.56 -3.23
C TYR A 246 -0.58 -1.57 -2.90
N PRO A 247 -0.16 -1.69 -1.62
CA PRO A 247 0.80 -2.70 -1.17
C PRO A 247 0.45 -4.12 -1.64
N ALA A 248 -0.81 -4.53 -1.52
CA ALA A 248 -1.28 -5.84 -2.00
C ALA A 248 -1.01 -6.08 -3.50
N GLY A 249 -1.18 -5.04 -4.33
CA GLY A 249 -0.89 -5.10 -5.76
C GLY A 249 0.59 -5.35 -6.04
N ALA A 250 1.49 -4.72 -5.26
CA ALA A 250 2.92 -4.89 -5.39
C ALA A 250 3.39 -6.34 -5.15
N TRP A 251 2.94 -6.96 -4.06
CA TRP A 251 3.29 -8.36 -3.76
C TRP A 251 2.70 -9.34 -4.79
N ASN A 252 1.50 -9.05 -5.30
CA ASN A 252 0.89 -9.84 -6.36
C ASN A 252 1.70 -9.73 -7.67
N TYR A 253 2.14 -8.52 -8.03
CA TYR A 253 2.98 -8.28 -9.20
C TYR A 253 4.31 -9.03 -9.08
N TRP A 254 4.95 -9.00 -7.91
CA TRP A 254 6.17 -9.78 -7.65
C TRP A 254 5.98 -11.28 -7.87
N THR A 255 4.83 -11.83 -7.48
CA THR A 255 4.50 -13.25 -7.69
C THR A 255 4.25 -13.57 -9.17
N LYS A 256 3.53 -12.70 -9.90
CA LYS A 256 3.13 -12.95 -11.30
C LYS A 256 4.20 -12.62 -12.33
N HIS A 257 4.93 -11.53 -12.11
CA HIS A 257 5.81 -10.92 -13.11
C HIS A 257 7.26 -10.85 -12.66
N GLY A 258 7.52 -10.95 -11.35
CA GLY A 258 8.85 -10.80 -10.78
C GLY A 258 9.37 -9.37 -10.86
N LEU A 259 10.44 -9.10 -10.12
CA LEU A 259 11.10 -7.80 -10.05
C LEU A 259 12.61 -7.97 -10.27
N VAL A 260 13.22 -7.05 -11.01
CA VAL A 260 14.69 -7.07 -11.18
C VAL A 260 15.37 -6.45 -9.96
N SER A 261 16.68 -6.66 -9.84
CA SER A 261 17.51 -5.98 -8.86
C SER A 261 17.66 -4.47 -9.19
N GLY A 262 17.92 -3.66 -8.19
CA GLY A 262 18.06 -2.22 -8.32
C GLY A 262 18.17 -1.53 -6.95
N GLY A 263 19.29 -0.85 -6.75
CA GLY A 263 19.59 -0.14 -5.51
C GLY A 263 19.16 1.32 -5.51
N LEU A 264 19.80 2.09 -4.64
CA LEU A 264 19.55 3.52 -4.44
C LEU A 264 19.85 4.35 -5.69
N TYR A 265 19.37 5.59 -5.69
CA TYR A 265 19.69 6.59 -6.69
C TYR A 265 21.21 6.74 -6.87
N ASP A 266 21.67 6.74 -8.12
CA ASP A 266 23.08 6.91 -8.52
C ASP A 266 24.06 5.89 -7.89
N SER A 267 23.55 4.76 -7.41
CA SER A 267 24.38 3.70 -6.81
C SER A 267 25.06 2.79 -7.85
N HIS A 268 24.49 2.72 -9.07
CA HIS A 268 24.84 1.73 -10.09
C HIS A 268 24.77 0.27 -9.59
N VAL A 269 23.94 0.00 -8.58
CA VAL A 269 23.72 -1.34 -8.02
C VAL A 269 22.48 -1.98 -8.63
N GLY A 270 22.66 -3.17 -9.21
CA GLY A 270 21.56 -3.96 -9.78
C GLY A 270 21.16 -3.54 -11.20
N CYS A 271 20.13 -4.19 -11.73
CA CYS A 271 19.64 -3.99 -13.09
C CYS A 271 19.03 -2.60 -13.30
N ARG A 272 18.16 -2.15 -12.38
CA ARG A 272 17.47 -0.85 -12.46
C ARG A 272 17.53 -0.11 -11.12
N PRO A 273 18.61 0.62 -10.82
CA PRO A 273 18.67 1.53 -9.70
C PRO A 273 17.55 2.58 -9.76
N TYR A 274 17.20 3.15 -8.60
CA TYR A 274 16.16 4.18 -8.52
C TYR A 274 16.54 5.45 -9.30
N THR A 275 15.63 6.01 -10.09
CA THR A 275 15.94 7.15 -10.97
C THR A 275 15.56 8.50 -10.39
N ILE A 276 14.74 8.52 -9.33
CA ILE A 276 14.27 9.75 -8.70
C ILE A 276 15.27 10.13 -7.60
N PRO A 277 15.86 11.34 -7.66
CA PRO A 277 16.87 11.76 -6.70
C PRO A 277 16.29 11.88 -5.29
N PRO A 278 17.09 11.57 -4.25
CA PRO A 278 16.75 11.98 -2.89
C PRO A 278 16.79 13.51 -2.84
N CYS A 279 15.91 14.12 -2.05
CA CYS A 279 15.91 15.56 -1.86
C CYS A 279 15.99 15.89 -0.37
N GLU A 280 16.36 17.14 -0.05
CA GLU A 280 16.41 17.59 1.33
C GLU A 280 14.99 17.75 1.86
N HIS A 281 14.49 16.67 2.42
CA HIS A 281 13.20 16.63 3.09
C HIS A 281 13.28 17.32 4.45
N HIS A 282 14.43 17.22 5.15
CA HIS A 282 14.46 17.41 6.61
C HIS A 282 15.38 18.46 7.23
N VAL A 283 16.37 18.96 6.49
CA VAL A 283 17.35 19.93 6.97
C VAL A 283 17.89 20.79 5.82
N ASN A 284 18.56 21.91 6.13
CA ASN A 284 19.49 22.51 5.17
C ASN A 284 20.69 21.57 5.03
N GLY A 285 20.66 20.72 4.00
CA GLY A 285 21.74 19.78 3.68
C GLY A 285 22.34 20.02 2.30
N SER A 286 22.99 18.99 1.76
CA SER A 286 23.70 19.04 0.47
C SER A 286 22.86 18.59 -0.73
N ARG A 287 21.67 17.99 -0.50
CA ARG A 287 20.76 17.53 -1.56
C ARG A 287 19.92 18.71 -2.10
N PRO A 288 19.30 18.59 -3.29
CA PRO A 288 18.40 19.60 -3.83
C PRO A 288 17.16 19.79 -2.95
N SER A 289 16.56 20.98 -2.96
CA SER A 289 15.26 21.22 -2.33
C SER A 289 14.20 20.36 -3.00
N CYS A 290 13.29 19.79 -2.21
CA CYS A 290 12.14 19.07 -2.74
C CYS A 290 11.13 20.06 -3.35
N SER A 291 10.97 20.05 -4.66
CA SER A 291 9.81 20.66 -5.32
C SER A 291 8.67 19.64 -5.35
N GLY A 292 7.51 20.00 -4.80
CA GLY A 292 6.30 19.15 -4.88
C GLY A 292 5.77 18.96 -6.31
N GLU A 293 6.26 19.77 -7.25
CA GLU A 293 5.83 19.83 -8.65
C GLU A 293 6.56 18.83 -9.56
N GLU A 294 7.63 18.17 -9.10
CA GLU A 294 8.40 17.24 -9.94
C GLU A 294 8.16 15.78 -9.56
N GLY A 295 7.98 14.96 -10.59
CA GLY A 295 8.00 13.51 -10.49
C GLY A 295 6.74 12.88 -11.07
N ASP A 296 6.55 13.02 -12.39
CA ASP A 296 5.80 12.03 -13.13
C ASP A 296 6.38 10.65 -12.85
N THR A 297 5.52 9.63 -12.81
CA THR A 297 5.99 8.24 -12.70
C THR A 297 6.96 7.95 -13.84
N PRO A 298 8.19 7.48 -13.56
CA PRO A 298 9.13 7.07 -14.61
C PRO A 298 8.50 6.05 -15.56
N LYS A 299 8.89 6.10 -16.83
CA LYS A 299 8.40 5.14 -17.82
C LYS A 299 8.93 3.74 -17.51
N CYS A 300 8.10 2.72 -17.73
CA CYS A 300 8.56 1.33 -17.65
C CYS A 300 9.62 1.05 -18.73
N VAL A 301 10.86 0.82 -18.29
CA VAL A 301 11.97 0.42 -19.16
C VAL A 301 12.34 -1.03 -18.83
N LYS A 302 12.14 -1.94 -19.79
CA LYS A 302 12.44 -3.38 -19.63
C LYS A 302 13.87 -3.70 -20.07
N GLN A 303 14.82 -2.93 -19.58
CA GLN A 303 16.24 -3.03 -19.88
C GLN A 303 17.04 -2.62 -18.63
N CYS A 304 18.15 -3.32 -18.37
CA CYS A 304 19.07 -2.95 -17.30
C CYS A 304 19.98 -1.78 -17.71
N GLU A 305 20.59 -1.14 -16.72
CA GLU A 305 21.63 -0.14 -16.94
C GLU A 305 22.79 -0.71 -17.78
N ALA A 306 23.41 0.15 -18.59
CA ALA A 306 24.51 -0.25 -19.45
C ALA A 306 25.69 -0.76 -18.60
N GLY A 307 26.24 -1.92 -18.98
CA GLY A 307 27.33 -2.57 -18.24
C GLY A 307 26.87 -3.55 -17.17
N TYR A 308 25.57 -3.59 -16.83
CA TYR A 308 25.03 -4.61 -15.94
C TYR A 308 24.82 -5.95 -16.68
N THR A 309 25.11 -7.04 -15.97
CA THR A 309 24.75 -8.40 -16.36
C THR A 309 24.25 -9.13 -15.12
N PRO A 310 23.18 -9.95 -15.21
CA PRO A 310 22.54 -10.51 -16.42
C PRO A 310 21.52 -9.56 -17.10
N SER A 311 20.83 -10.03 -18.14
CA SER A 311 19.79 -9.23 -18.83
C SER A 311 18.54 -9.02 -17.97
N TYR A 312 17.72 -8.02 -18.29
CA TYR A 312 16.48 -7.69 -17.54
C TYR A 312 15.57 -8.89 -17.29
N LYS A 313 15.39 -9.78 -18.26
CA LYS A 313 14.55 -10.97 -18.09
C LYS A 313 15.19 -12.04 -17.19
N GLN A 314 16.52 -12.14 -17.22
CA GLN A 314 17.28 -13.11 -16.43
C GLN A 314 17.46 -12.65 -14.98
N ASP A 315 17.44 -11.35 -14.74
CA ASP A 315 17.56 -10.74 -13.42
C ASP A 315 16.24 -10.72 -12.63
N LYS A 316 15.16 -11.28 -13.18
CA LYS A 316 13.85 -11.28 -12.51
C LYS A 316 13.83 -12.23 -11.31
N HIS A 317 13.48 -11.69 -10.17
CA HIS A 317 13.24 -12.40 -8.92
C HIS A 317 11.73 -12.52 -8.66
N TYR A 318 11.24 -13.74 -8.48
CA TYR A 318 9.83 -14.08 -8.31
C TYR A 318 9.46 -14.47 -6.88
N GLY A 319 8.25 -14.09 -6.48
CA GLY A 319 7.57 -14.65 -5.31
C GLY A 319 6.97 -16.01 -5.63
N ALA A 320 6.99 -16.93 -4.67
CA ALA A 320 6.20 -18.15 -4.72
C ALA A 320 4.75 -17.88 -4.32
N THR A 321 4.55 -17.04 -3.30
CA THR A 321 3.23 -16.65 -2.79
C THR A 321 3.24 -15.23 -2.25
N SER A 322 2.06 -14.61 -2.25
CA SER A 322 1.77 -13.33 -1.61
C SER A 322 0.48 -13.45 -0.79
N TYR A 323 0.45 -12.89 0.41
CA TYR A 323 -0.67 -13.03 1.35
C TYR A 323 -0.78 -11.83 2.30
N SER A 324 -1.97 -11.65 2.87
CA SER A 324 -2.19 -10.78 4.01
C SER A 324 -1.92 -11.53 5.31
N VAL A 325 -1.29 -10.85 6.27
CA VAL A 325 -1.15 -11.37 7.64
C VAL A 325 -2.43 -11.06 8.40
N PRO A 326 -2.97 -11.98 9.23
CA PRO A 326 -4.11 -11.68 10.09
C PRO A 326 -3.85 -10.42 10.94
N SER A 327 -4.85 -9.56 11.07
CA SER A 327 -4.79 -8.35 11.91
C SER A 327 -4.80 -8.74 13.39
N SER A 328 -3.64 -9.17 13.87
CA SER A 328 -3.39 -9.67 15.21
C SER A 328 -1.93 -9.43 15.55
N GLU A 329 -1.68 -8.76 16.68
CA GLU A 329 -0.35 -8.51 17.24
C GLU A 329 0.53 -9.78 17.19
N GLN A 330 -0.02 -10.90 17.65
CA GLN A 330 0.72 -12.18 17.75
C GLN A 330 1.01 -12.79 16.37
N GLU A 331 0.12 -12.68 15.39
CA GLU A 331 0.36 -13.23 14.05
C GLU A 331 1.36 -12.39 13.26
N ILE A 332 1.36 -11.07 13.46
CA ILE A 332 2.35 -10.16 12.85
C ILE A 332 3.73 -10.44 13.46
N MET A 333 3.83 -10.56 14.80
CA MET A 333 5.08 -10.96 15.46
C MET A 333 5.56 -12.33 14.96
N ALA A 334 4.66 -13.31 14.86
CA ALA A 334 4.98 -14.66 14.40
C ALA A 334 5.48 -14.68 12.95
N GLU A 335 4.86 -13.89 12.06
CA GLU A 335 5.30 -13.74 10.67
C GLU A 335 6.72 -13.17 10.60
N ILE A 336 6.97 -12.07 11.30
CA ILE A 336 8.27 -11.40 11.30
C ILE A 336 9.34 -12.31 11.90
N TYR A 337 9.05 -12.98 13.03
CA TYR A 337 9.97 -13.88 13.70
C TYR A 337 10.47 -15.02 12.80
N LYS A 338 9.56 -15.59 12.02
CA LYS A 338 9.83 -16.81 11.24
C LYS A 338 10.35 -16.49 9.84
N ASN A 339 9.79 -15.49 9.19
CA ASN A 339 9.98 -15.25 7.76
C ASN A 339 10.68 -13.91 7.47
N GLY A 340 10.94 -13.08 8.48
CA GLY A 340 11.57 -11.77 8.32
C GLY A 340 10.58 -10.63 8.08
N PRO A 341 11.09 -9.42 7.82
CA PRO A 341 10.30 -8.18 7.75
C PRO A 341 9.07 -8.25 6.85
N VAL A 342 8.04 -7.47 7.19
CA VAL A 342 6.76 -7.38 6.47
C VAL A 342 6.51 -5.95 6.02
N GLU A 343 5.69 -5.78 5.00
CA GLU A 343 5.16 -4.47 4.64
C GLU A 343 3.84 -4.24 5.40
N ALA A 344 3.64 -3.03 5.89
CA ALA A 344 2.37 -2.58 6.45
C ALA A 344 2.06 -1.16 6.01
N ALA A 345 0.81 -0.73 6.18
CA ALA A 345 0.40 0.65 5.94
C ALA A 345 -0.34 1.23 7.15
N PHE A 346 -0.28 2.55 7.31
CA PHE A 346 -0.96 3.28 8.38
C PHE A 346 -1.33 4.70 7.93
N SER A 347 -2.26 5.33 8.65
CA SER A 347 -2.60 6.74 8.47
C SER A 347 -1.54 7.63 9.12
N VAL A 348 -0.94 8.50 8.31
CA VAL A 348 -0.04 9.57 8.76
C VAL A 348 -0.85 10.79 9.16
N TYR A 349 -0.51 11.35 10.31
CA TYR A 349 -1.05 12.61 10.81
C TYR A 349 0.06 13.67 10.83
N GLU A 350 -0.33 14.95 10.89
CA GLU A 350 0.63 16.06 10.83
C GLU A 350 1.70 16.02 11.93
N ASP A 351 1.37 15.49 13.12
CA ASP A 351 2.32 15.35 14.23
C ASP A 351 3.39 14.28 13.96
N PHE A 352 3.05 13.20 13.26
CA PHE A 352 4.00 12.14 12.89
C PHE A 352 5.19 12.68 12.10
N LEU A 353 4.95 13.66 11.25
CA LEU A 353 5.99 14.31 10.44
C LEU A 353 7.10 14.90 11.31
N LEU A 354 6.79 15.26 12.56
CA LEU A 354 7.70 15.83 13.54
C LEU A 354 8.43 14.78 14.40
N TYR A 355 8.20 13.49 14.18
CA TYR A 355 8.80 12.42 14.99
C TYR A 355 10.32 12.50 15.06
N LYS A 356 10.89 12.53 16.26
CA LYS A 356 12.34 12.40 16.49
C LYS A 356 12.73 11.03 17.03
N SER A 357 12.09 10.62 18.13
CA SER A 357 12.49 9.44 18.90
C SER A 357 11.40 9.06 19.90
N GLY A 358 11.51 7.85 20.47
CA GLY A 358 10.53 7.27 21.40
C GLY A 358 9.43 6.48 20.67
N VAL A 359 8.36 6.12 21.38
CA VAL A 359 7.23 5.36 20.82
C VAL A 359 6.13 6.32 20.39
N TYR A 360 5.97 6.50 19.08
CA TYR A 360 4.96 7.37 18.49
C TYR A 360 3.55 6.91 18.86
N ARG A 361 2.74 7.91 19.22
CA ARG A 361 1.28 7.86 19.33
C ARG A 361 0.77 9.22 18.88
N HIS A 362 -0.19 9.20 17.96
CA HIS A 362 -0.88 10.41 17.49
C HIS A 362 -1.55 11.15 18.66
N VAL A 363 -1.38 12.47 18.70
CA VAL A 363 -1.91 13.35 19.75
C VAL A 363 -2.59 14.61 19.21
N THR A 364 -2.22 15.09 18.01
CA THR A 364 -2.78 16.31 17.43
C THR A 364 -2.48 16.41 15.93
N GLY A 365 -3.15 17.31 15.22
CA GLY A 365 -2.99 17.49 13.78
C GLY A 365 -3.95 16.65 12.96
N GLU A 366 -4.17 17.07 11.73
CA GLU A 366 -5.10 16.40 10.81
C GLU A 366 -4.44 15.19 10.12
N GLU A 367 -5.27 14.34 9.52
CA GLU A 367 -4.79 13.24 8.69
C GLU A 367 -4.19 13.79 7.38
N VAL A 368 -2.98 13.32 7.06
CA VAL A 368 -2.22 13.71 5.86
C VAL A 368 -2.49 12.74 4.71
N GLY A 369 -2.52 11.44 5.01
CA GLY A 369 -2.76 10.37 4.03
C GLY A 369 -2.24 9.01 4.51
N GLY A 370 -2.37 8.00 3.66
CA GLY A 370 -1.84 6.66 3.92
C GLY A 370 -0.36 6.53 3.54
N HIS A 371 0.41 5.83 4.36
CA HIS A 371 1.83 5.58 4.11
C HIS A 371 2.18 4.11 4.37
N ALA A 372 2.94 3.51 3.45
CA ALA A 372 3.44 2.14 3.58
C ALA A 372 4.88 2.13 4.08
N ILE A 373 5.19 1.14 4.91
CA ILE A 373 6.44 1.02 5.64
C ILE A 373 6.87 -0.44 5.75
N ARG A 374 8.07 -0.67 6.26
CA ARG A 374 8.60 -2.01 6.56
C ARG A 374 8.72 -2.22 8.07
N ILE A 375 7.96 -3.17 8.63
CA ILE A 375 8.07 -3.59 10.03
C ILE A 375 9.13 -4.69 10.13
N LEU A 376 10.15 -4.47 10.97
CA LEU A 376 11.28 -5.40 11.13
C LEU A 376 11.51 -5.88 12.56
N GLY A 377 10.64 -5.51 13.51
CA GLY A 377 10.79 -5.96 14.88
C GLY A 377 9.77 -5.35 15.83
N TRP A 378 9.97 -5.61 17.11
CA TRP A 378 9.14 -5.08 18.19
C TRP A 378 9.93 -5.01 19.50
N GLY A 379 9.36 -4.30 20.48
CA GLY A 379 9.88 -4.33 21.83
C GLY A 379 9.00 -3.62 22.83
N VAL A 380 9.60 -3.25 23.96
CA VAL A 380 8.99 -2.45 25.02
C VAL A 380 9.99 -1.36 25.44
N GLU A 381 9.55 -0.11 25.45
CA GLU A 381 10.35 1.05 25.87
C GLU A 381 9.54 1.87 26.88
N GLY A 382 10.08 2.11 28.07
CA GLY A 382 9.37 2.86 29.11
C GLY A 382 8.03 2.22 29.54
N GLY A 383 7.88 0.90 29.37
CA GLY A 383 6.62 0.18 29.61
C GLY A 383 5.63 0.21 28.44
N THR A 384 5.95 0.89 27.34
CA THR A 384 5.11 0.95 26.14
C THR A 384 5.59 -0.05 25.09
N LYS A 385 4.70 -0.96 24.68
CA LYS A 385 4.95 -1.89 23.57
C LYS A 385 5.03 -1.12 22.25
N TYR A 386 5.97 -1.49 21.39
CA TYR A 386 6.13 -0.86 20.08
C TYR A 386 6.43 -1.86 18.95
N TRP A 387 6.15 -1.43 17.72
CA TRP A 387 6.71 -1.97 16.48
C TRP A 387 7.96 -1.17 16.09
N LEU A 388 9.02 -1.86 15.65
CA LEU A 388 10.23 -1.25 15.08
C LEU A 388 10.08 -1.21 13.56
N ILE A 389 10.17 0.00 13.00
CA ILE A 389 9.78 0.25 11.62
C ILE A 389 10.86 1.06 10.89
N ALA A 390 11.18 0.65 9.67
CA ALA A 390 11.98 1.42 8.72
C ALA A 390 11.05 2.28 7.86
N ASN A 391 11.39 3.57 7.74
CA ASN A 391 10.72 4.52 6.86
C ASN A 391 11.50 4.66 5.54
N SER A 392 10.86 5.26 4.53
CA SER A 392 11.41 5.47 3.18
C SER A 392 11.74 6.94 2.90
N TRP A 393 12.05 7.71 3.94
CA TRP A 393 12.34 9.15 3.87
C TRP A 393 13.78 9.47 4.25
N ASN A 394 14.73 8.60 3.90
CA ASN A 394 16.15 8.64 4.25
C ASN A 394 16.49 8.58 5.75
N THR A 395 17.79 8.50 6.02
CA THR A 395 18.36 8.32 7.36
C THR A 395 18.35 9.59 8.22
N ASP A 396 18.10 10.76 7.63
CA ASP A 396 18.13 12.04 8.36
C ASP A 396 16.82 12.30 9.12
N TRP A 397 15.77 11.54 8.79
CA TRP A 397 14.47 11.54 9.45
C TRP A 397 14.44 10.65 10.69
N GLY A 398 13.70 11.08 11.72
CA GLY A 398 13.41 10.25 12.89
C GLY A 398 14.67 9.78 13.61
N ASP A 399 14.72 8.48 13.92
CA ASP A 399 15.87 7.82 14.53
C ASP A 399 16.65 7.07 13.46
N HIS A 400 17.51 7.79 12.73
CA HIS A 400 18.34 7.25 11.65
C HIS A 400 17.51 6.57 10.53
N GLY A 401 16.35 7.14 10.19
CA GLY A 401 15.40 6.59 9.22
C GLY A 401 14.40 5.58 9.81
N TYR A 402 14.56 5.21 11.07
CA TYR A 402 13.63 4.35 11.79
C TYR A 402 12.67 5.15 12.66
N PHE A 403 11.57 4.49 13.02
CA PHE A 403 10.70 4.95 14.10
C PHE A 403 10.10 3.76 14.85
N LYS A 404 9.50 4.08 15.99
CA LYS A 404 8.70 3.15 16.79
C LYS A 404 7.28 3.70 16.90
N ILE A 405 6.29 2.84 16.78
CA ILE A 405 4.87 3.16 16.96
C ILE A 405 4.24 2.17 17.93
N VAL A 406 3.25 2.61 18.72
CA VAL A 406 2.58 1.75 19.69
C VAL A 406 2.01 0.48 19.03
N ARG A 407 2.18 -0.66 19.71
CA ARG A 407 1.80 -2.00 19.25
C ARG A 407 0.69 -2.60 20.12
N GLY A 408 -0.20 -3.36 19.50
CA GLY A 408 -1.28 -4.11 20.13
C GLY A 408 -2.60 -3.34 20.25
N GLU A 409 -2.70 -2.20 19.58
CA GLU A 409 -3.86 -1.30 19.61
C GLU A 409 -4.36 -0.94 18.21
N ASP A 410 -3.77 -1.51 17.15
CA ASP A 410 -3.99 -1.11 15.75
C ASP A 410 -3.93 0.43 15.56
N HIS A 411 -2.99 1.08 16.27
CA HIS A 411 -2.91 2.53 16.30
C HIS A 411 -2.59 3.08 14.90
N CYS A 412 -3.39 4.04 14.43
CA CYS A 412 -3.36 4.54 13.06
C CYS A 412 -3.55 3.45 11.97
N GLY A 413 -4.10 2.28 12.31
CA GLY A 413 -4.31 1.17 11.37
C GLY A 413 -3.06 0.34 11.06
N ILE A 414 -1.96 0.49 11.82
CA ILE A 414 -0.66 -0.13 11.54
C ILE A 414 -0.69 -1.68 11.52
N GLU A 415 -1.70 -2.31 12.12
CA GLU A 415 -1.88 -3.77 12.17
C GLU A 415 -2.99 -4.24 11.21
N SER A 416 -3.66 -3.33 10.50
CA SER A 416 -4.80 -3.62 9.63
C SER A 416 -4.41 -4.07 8.22
N GLU A 417 -3.32 -3.53 7.65
CA GLU A 417 -2.92 -3.75 6.26
C GLU A 417 -1.50 -4.31 6.14
N VAL A 418 -1.23 -5.40 6.86
CA VAL A 418 0.05 -6.11 6.81
C VAL A 418 0.04 -7.14 5.68
N VAL A 419 1.01 -7.04 4.76
CA VAL A 419 1.18 -7.95 3.63
C VAL A 419 2.62 -8.47 3.56
N ALA A 420 2.73 -9.70 3.04
CA ALA A 420 3.99 -10.40 2.93
C ALA A 420 3.93 -11.48 1.84
N GLY A 421 5.01 -12.22 1.69
CA GLY A 421 5.12 -13.32 0.75
C GLY A 421 6.36 -14.15 0.98
N VAL A 422 6.47 -15.28 0.27
CA VAL A 422 7.63 -16.18 0.34
C VAL A 422 8.34 -16.17 -1.01
N PRO A 423 9.66 -15.96 -1.06
CA PRO A 423 10.40 -15.96 -2.32
C PRO A 423 10.43 -17.36 -2.94
N LYS A 424 10.56 -17.42 -4.27
CA LYS A 424 10.73 -18.71 -4.96
C LYS A 424 12.15 -19.24 -4.77
N ASN A 425 12.29 -20.24 -3.88
CA ASN A 425 13.58 -20.81 -3.47
C ASN A 425 14.43 -21.41 -4.59
N GLU A 426 13.84 -21.85 -5.71
CA GLU A 426 14.58 -22.46 -6.83
C GLU A 426 15.53 -21.49 -7.56
N MET A 427 15.49 -20.20 -7.22
CA MET A 427 16.35 -19.19 -7.82
C MET A 427 17.67 -18.95 -7.07
N TYR A 428 17.86 -19.52 -5.87
CA TYR A 428 18.96 -19.13 -4.96
C TYR A 428 19.68 -20.31 -4.30
#